data_AF-A0A951FB88-F1
#
_entry.id   AF-A0A951FB88-F1
#
_cell.length_a   1.000
_cell.length_b   1.000
_cell.length_c   1.000
_cell.angle_alpha   90.00
_cell.angle_beta   90.00
_cell.angle_gamma   90.00
#
_symmetry.space_group_name_H-M   'P 1'
#
loop_
_entity.id
_entity.type
_entity.pdbx_description
1 polymer ?
#
loop_
_entity_poly.entity_id
_entity_poly.type
_entity_poly.pdbx_seq_one_letter_code
_entity_poly.pdbx_strand_id
1 'polypeptide(L)' 'MVVKVRLGEVIPPPMQAAHREHIIAFLEQEGISIHAEDLGATEISERQVKELLEELAEGIDE' A
#
# COMPACT_ATOMS: atom_id res chain seq x y z
N MET A 1 9.64 3.86 18.55
CA MET A 1 9.93 2.96 17.41
C MET A 1 8.69 2.95 16.54
N VAL A 2 8.82 3.16 15.23
CA VAL A 2 7.70 3.01 14.28
C VAL A 2 7.70 1.56 13.81
N VAL A 3 6.61 0.84 14.04
CA VAL A 3 6.45 -0.53 13.55
C VAL A 3 6.26 -0.47 12.05
N LYS A 4 7.05 -1.26 11.32
CA LYS A 4 6.94 -1.44 9.87
C LYS A 4 6.44 -2.84 9.58
N VAL A 5 5.57 -2.95 8.60
CA VAL A 5 5.05 -4.21 8.06
C VAL A 5 5.22 -4.22 6.55
N ARG A 6 5.21 -5.39 5.95
CA ARG A 6 5.25 -5.50 4.49
C ARG A 6 3.86 -5.33 3.92
N LEU A 7 3.76 -4.63 2.80
CA LEU A 7 2.48 -4.44 2.11
C LEU A 7 1.79 -5.77 1.79
N GLY A 8 2.56 -6.81 1.44
CA GLY A 8 2.02 -8.14 1.15
C GLY A 8 1.42 -8.87 2.35
N GLU A 9 1.71 -8.44 3.58
CA GLU A 9 1.11 -9.00 4.80
C GLU A 9 -0.27 -8.40 5.09
N VAL A 10 -0.56 -7.21 4.57
CA VAL A 10 -1.81 -6.47 4.78
C VAL A 10 -2.71 -6.45 3.56
N ILE A 11 -2.14 -6.34 2.36
CA ILE A 11 -2.87 -6.34 1.10
C ILE A 11 -2.48 -7.60 0.32
N PRO A 12 -3.41 -8.53 0.08
CA PRO A 12 -3.08 -9.75 -0.65
C PRO A 12 -2.78 -9.47 -2.13
N PRO A 13 -1.97 -10.32 -2.80
CA PRO A 13 -1.58 -10.13 -4.20
C PRO A 13 -2.71 -9.80 -5.20
N PRO A 14 -3.90 -10.44 -5.17
CA PRO A 14 -4.99 -10.07 -6.08
C PRO A 14 -5.48 -8.63 -5.90
N MET A 15 -5.49 -8.11 -4.67
CA MET A 15 -5.92 -6.74 -4.38
C MET A 15 -4.84 -5.73 -4.74
N GLN A 16 -3.57 -6.08 -4.53
CA GLN A 16 -2.44 -5.28 -5.04
C GLN A 16 -2.48 -5.15 -6.56
N ALA A 17 -2.84 -6.21 -7.28
CA ALA A 17 -2.96 -6.17 -8.73
C ALA A 17 -4.15 -5.33 -9.18
N ALA A 18 -5.30 -5.44 -8.51
CA ALA A 18 -6.50 -4.69 -8.82
C ALA A 18 -6.35 -3.17 -8.60
N HIS A 19 -5.61 -2.77 -7.55
CA HIS A 19 -5.44 -1.36 -7.17
C HIS A 19 -4.00 -0.88 -7.31
N ARG A 20 -3.23 -1.48 -8.21
CA ARG A 20 -1.78 -1.25 -8.34
C ARG A 20 -1.43 0.22 -8.52
N GLU A 21 -2.13 0.92 -9.40
CA GLU A 21 -1.87 2.33 -9.72
C GLU A 21 -2.14 3.23 -8.51
N HIS A 22 -3.23 3.00 -7.78
CA HIS A 22 -3.58 3.75 -6.56
C HIS A 22 -2.56 3.50 -5.45
N ILE A 23 -2.17 2.24 -5.24
CA ILE A 23 -1.17 1.88 -4.23
C ILE A 23 0.16 2.56 -4.55
N ILE A 24 0.62 2.52 -5.82
CA ILE A 24 1.86 3.19 -6.21
C ILE A 24 1.76 4.70 -5.97
N ALA A 25 0.68 5.35 -6.41
CA ALA A 25 0.48 6.78 -6.22
C ALA A 25 0.52 7.18 -4.73
N PHE A 26 -0.15 6.42 -3.86
CA PHE A 26 -0.10 6.62 -2.41
C PHE A 26 1.33 6.49 -1.86
N LEU A 27 2.04 5.42 -2.25
CA LEU A 27 3.40 5.18 -1.78
C LEU A 27 4.36 6.29 -2.24
N GLU A 28 4.23 6.79 -3.46
CA GLU A 28 5.01 7.92 -3.98
C GLU A 28 4.70 9.23 -3.24
N GLN A 29 3.42 9.50 -2.97
CA GLN A 29 2.98 10.67 -2.22
C GLN A 29 3.54 10.68 -0.79
N GLU A 30 3.57 9.52 -0.14
CA GLU A 30 4.14 9.34 1.19
C GLU A 30 5.68 9.30 1.20
N GLY A 31 6.33 9.38 0.03
CA GLY A 31 7.79 9.31 -0.10
C GLY A 31 8.39 7.95 0.27
N ILE A 32 7.60 6.89 0.10
CA ILE A 32 8.00 5.51 0.41
C ILE A 32 8.78 4.94 -0.76
N SER A 33 9.91 4.29 -0.47
CA SER A 33 10.68 3.58 -1.50
C SER A 33 9.97 2.30 -1.91
N ILE A 34 9.40 2.31 -3.11
CA ILE A 34 8.67 1.19 -3.69
C ILE A 34 9.65 0.11 -4.16
N HIS A 35 9.35 -1.15 -3.84
CA HIS A 35 10.07 -2.27 -4.42
C HIS A 35 9.54 -2.55 -5.83
N ALA A 36 10.33 -2.19 -6.86
CA ALA A 36 9.93 -2.25 -8.26
C ALA A 36 9.58 -3.67 -8.77
N GLU A 37 10.22 -4.69 -8.20
CA GLU A 37 10.02 -6.10 -8.59
C GLU A 37 8.90 -6.78 -7.80
N ASP A 38 8.67 -6.35 -6.56
CA ASP A 38 7.66 -6.92 -5.67
C ASP A 38 7.03 -5.84 -4.80
N LEU A 39 5.84 -5.38 -5.20
CA LEU A 39 5.08 -4.37 -4.47
C LEU A 39 4.80 -4.82 -3.03
N GLY A 40 4.60 -6.13 -2.82
CA GLY A 40 4.36 -6.75 -1.53
C GLY A 40 5.55 -6.66 -0.57
N ALA A 41 6.79 -6.54 -1.06
CA ALA A 41 7.99 -6.35 -0.25
C ALA A 41 8.14 -4.92 0.30
N THR A 42 7.32 -3.97 -0.18
CA THR A 42 7.38 -2.58 0.29
C THR A 42 7.05 -2.48 1.77
N GLU A 43 7.97 -1.89 2.53
CA GLU A 43 7.81 -1.66 3.97
C GLU A 43 7.02 -0.37 4.21
N ILE A 44 5.90 -0.50 4.93
CA ILE A 44 5.03 0.62 5.31
C ILE A 44 4.76 0.60 6.81
N SER A 45 4.52 1.77 7.38
CA SER A 45 4.16 1.90 8.80
C SER A 45 2.69 1.58 9.05
N GLU A 46 2.33 1.21 10.28
CA GLU A 46 0.93 0.97 10.66
C GLU A 46 -0.01 2.16 10.37
N ARG A 47 0.50 3.39 10.44
CA ARG A 47 -0.26 4.60 10.07
C ARG A 47 -0.59 4.58 8.57
N GLN A 48 0.43 4.35 7.75
CA GLN A 48 0.31 4.32 6.29
C GLN A 48 -0.55 3.15 5.80
N VAL A 49 -0.52 2.01 6.51
CA VAL A 49 -1.43 0.89 6.24
C VAL A 49 -2.87 1.35 6.37
N LYS A 50 -3.21 2.05 7.46
CA LYS A 50 -4.60 2.51 7.70
C LYS A 50 -5.03 3.49 6.63
N GLU A 51 -4.22 4.51 6.37
CA GLU A 51 -4.50 5.51 5.35
C GLU A 51 -4.67 4.87 3.96
N LEU A 52 -3.81 3.92 3.60
CA LEU A 52 -3.94 3.17 2.34
C LEU A 52 -5.23 2.35 2.27
N LEU A 53 -5.60 1.65 3.35
CA LEU A 53 -6.82 0.86 3.39
C LEU A 53 -8.09 1.73 3.35
N GLU A 54 -8.06 2.91 3.96
CA GLU A 54 -9.13 3.90 3.91
C GLU A 54 -9.30 4.41 2.47
N GLU A 55 -8.21 4.84 1.82
CA GLU A 55 -8.24 5.28 0.40
C GLU A 55 -8.70 4.18 -0.55
N LEU A 56 -8.25 2.94 -0.34
CA LEU A 56 -8.68 1.80 -1.14
C LEU A 56 -10.15 1.44 -0.92
N ALA A 57 -10.70 1.69 0.25
CA ALA A 57 -12.12 1.48 0.53
C ALA A 57 -12.98 2.58 -0.09
N GLU A 58 -12.56 3.85 -0.02
CA GLU A 58 -13.28 4.99 -0.60
C GLU A 58 -13.27 4.97 -2.14
N GLY A 59 -12.19 4.48 -2.77
CA GLY A 59 -12.08 4.36 -4.22
C GLY A 59 -12.91 3.23 -4.87
N ILE A 60 -13.69 2.47 -4.10
CA ILE A 60 -14.57 1.39 -4.62
C ILE A 60 -15.99 1.91 -4.91
N ASP A 61 -16.35 3.11 -4.46
CA ASP A 61 -17.70 3.68 -4.55
C ASP A 61 -17.95 4.56 -5.81
N GLU A 62 -17.03 4.60 -6.79
CA GLU A 62 -17.21 5.32 -8.08
C GLU A 62 -17.40 4.40 -9.30
#